data_AF-A0A1Z5TRC0-F1
#
_entry.id   AF-A0A1Z5TRC0-F1
#
_cell.length_a   1.000
_cell.length_b   1.000
_cell.length_c   1.000
_cell.angle_alpha   90.00
_cell.angle_beta   90.00
_cell.angle_gamma   90.00
#
_symmetry.space_group_name_H-M   'P 1'
#
loop_
_entity.id
_entity.type
_entity.pdbx_description
1 polymer ?
#
loop_
_entity_poly.entity_id
_entity_poly.type
_entity_poly.pdbx_seq_one_letter_code
_entity_poly.pdbx_strand_id
1 'polypeptide(L)'
;MVPSFYRAQNDCKISLDSAHFKCFMDLRWTWQLYDWYCSQGITPIVVDGDDVMKQPAVIRKLCEICGMDPDEIMWEWEHEEAPENPLANRFKSTLINSKGIVSGKDSANLNVEEECKKWEAEFGQEVGGRMKAKVEMSMPYYEKLRERRLQA
;
A
#
# COMPACT_ATOMS: atom_id res chain seq x y z
N MET A 1 5.70 0.72 -2.58
CA MET A 1 5.23 1.70 -1.56
C MET A 1 6.21 2.88 -1.39
N VAL A 2 7.48 2.61 -1.03
CA VAL A 2 8.54 3.62 -0.76
C VAL A 2 8.66 4.73 -1.82
N PRO A 3 8.81 4.44 -3.13
CA PRO A 3 9.03 5.49 -4.12
C PRO A 3 7.78 6.36 -4.34
N SER A 4 6.60 5.74 -4.36
CA SER A 4 5.32 6.46 -4.52
C SER A 4 5.06 7.43 -3.37
N PHE A 5 5.36 7.02 -2.13
CA PHE A 5 5.24 7.90 -0.97
C PHE A 5 6.22 9.06 -1.02
N TYR A 6 7.47 8.80 -1.39
CA TYR A 6 8.48 9.84 -1.57
C TYR A 6 8.07 10.87 -2.64
N ARG A 7 7.59 10.41 -3.81
CA ARG A 7 7.02 11.29 -4.85
C ARG A 7 5.88 12.13 -4.32
N ALA A 8 4.94 11.51 -3.61
CA ALA A 8 3.78 12.20 -3.08
C ALA A 8 4.18 13.31 -2.09
N GLN A 9 5.30 13.16 -1.39
CA GLN A 9 5.73 14.12 -0.37
C GLN A 9 6.93 14.98 -0.79
N ASN A 10 7.30 14.98 -2.07
CA ASN A 10 8.52 15.64 -2.54
C ASN A 10 8.56 17.14 -2.19
N ASP A 11 7.43 17.85 -2.32
CA ASP A 11 7.35 19.29 -2.01
C ASP A 11 7.52 19.60 -0.52
N CYS A 12 7.23 18.63 0.34
CA CYS A 12 7.47 18.73 1.78
C CYS A 12 8.95 18.50 2.13
N LYS A 13 9.80 18.15 1.15
CA LYS A 13 11.23 17.86 1.30
C LYS A 13 11.52 16.89 2.45
N ILE A 14 10.64 15.89 2.61
CA ILE A 14 10.74 14.93 3.69
C ILE A 14 11.96 14.04 3.45
N SER A 15 12.86 14.02 4.44
CA SER A 15 14.01 13.12 4.43
C SER A 15 13.55 11.67 4.51
N LEU A 16 14.18 10.82 3.70
CA LEU A 16 14.07 9.37 3.76
C LEU A 16 14.37 8.81 5.17
N ASP A 17 15.17 9.52 5.98
CA ASP A 17 15.52 9.10 7.35
C ASP A 17 14.68 9.76 8.44
N SER A 18 13.68 10.56 8.06
CA SER A 18 12.77 11.13 9.03
C SER A 18 12.00 10.04 9.78
N ALA A 19 11.68 10.31 11.05
CA ALA A 19 10.81 9.44 11.84
C ALA A 19 9.45 9.24 11.16
N HIS A 20 8.95 10.28 10.49
CA HIS A 20 7.74 10.22 9.66
C HIS A 20 7.87 9.14 8.58
N PHE A 21 8.90 9.22 7.73
CA PHE A 21 9.09 8.23 6.66
C PHE A 21 9.23 6.81 7.20
N LYS A 22 10.01 6.63 8.28
CA LYS A 22 10.20 5.33 8.92
C LYS A 22 8.91 4.76 9.50
N CYS A 23 8.03 5.60 10.05
CA CYS A 23 6.76 5.16 10.62
C CYS A 23 5.81 4.62 9.55
N PHE A 24 5.73 5.28 8.39
CA PHE A 24 4.80 4.89 7.34
C PHE A 24 5.33 3.78 6.42
N MET A 25 6.64 3.72 6.16
CA MET A 25 7.21 2.88 5.10
C MET A 25 7.87 1.59 5.58
N ASP A 26 8.04 1.39 6.89
CA ASP A 26 8.62 0.17 7.46
C ASP A 26 7.50 -0.76 7.96
N LEU A 27 7.29 -1.90 7.27
CA LEU A 27 6.26 -2.86 7.63
C LEU A 27 6.56 -3.66 8.91
N ARG A 28 7.75 -3.47 9.52
CA ARG A 28 8.05 -4.04 10.83
C ARG A 28 6.99 -3.68 11.86
N TRP A 29 6.53 -2.43 11.86
CA TRP A 29 5.53 -1.97 12.84
C TRP A 29 4.18 -2.65 12.63
N THR A 30 3.76 -2.78 11.37
CA THR A 30 2.53 -3.52 11.00
C THR A 30 2.62 -4.99 11.41
N TRP A 31 3.77 -5.63 11.17
CA TRP A 31 4.00 -7.01 11.59
C TRP A 31 3.98 -7.16 13.11
N GLN A 32 4.63 -6.26 13.85
CA GLN A 32 4.62 -6.29 15.32
C GLN A 32 3.21 -6.12 15.89
N LEU A 33 2.39 -5.26 15.27
CA LEU A 33 0.99 -5.10 15.67
C LEU A 33 0.18 -6.38 15.37
N TYR A 34 0.38 -6.97 14.19
CA TYR A 34 -0.24 -8.25 13.83
C TYR A 34 0.10 -9.35 14.85
N ASP A 35 1.40 -9.52 15.13
CA ASP A 35 1.92 -10.54 16.05
C ASP A 35 1.41 -10.32 17.47
N TRP A 36 1.34 -9.05 17.91
CA TRP A 36 0.75 -8.69 19.19
C TRP A 36 -0.71 -9.11 19.28
N TYR A 37 -1.55 -8.81 18.29
CA TYR A 37 -2.96 -9.27 18.30
C TYR A 37 -3.07 -10.79 18.33
N CYS A 38 -2.23 -11.50 17.57
CA CYS A 38 -2.17 -12.96 17.63
C CYS A 38 -1.83 -13.47 19.04
N SER A 39 -0.92 -12.81 19.75
CA SER A 39 -0.60 -13.14 21.15
C SER A 39 -1.78 -12.93 22.11
N GLN A 40 -2.75 -12.08 21.74
CA GLN A 40 -3.98 -11.85 22.49
C GLN A 40 -5.14 -12.80 22.07
N GLY A 41 -4.87 -13.79 21.19
CA GLY A 41 -5.88 -14.71 20.67
C GLY A 41 -6.78 -14.10 19.59
N ILE A 42 -6.40 -12.93 19.05
CA ILE A 42 -7.10 -12.28 17.94
C ILE A 42 -6.31 -12.57 16.66
N THR A 43 -6.98 -13.05 15.61
CA THR A 43 -6.36 -13.21 14.29
C THR A 43 -6.74 -12.00 13.42
N PRO A 44 -5.83 -11.04 13.19
CA PRO A 44 -6.12 -9.91 12.32
C PRO A 44 -6.33 -10.36 10.88
N ILE A 45 -7.24 -9.69 10.18
CA ILE A 45 -7.46 -9.91 8.76
C ILE A 45 -6.40 -9.09 8.01
N VAL A 46 -5.54 -9.77 7.26
CA VAL A 46 -4.57 -9.10 6.39
C VAL A 46 -5.15 -9.03 4.98
N VAL A 47 -5.20 -7.83 4.41
CA VAL A 47 -5.72 -7.60 3.06
C VAL A 47 -4.57 -7.16 2.16
N ASP A 48 -4.45 -7.80 1.00
CA ASP A 48 -3.45 -7.45 -0.01
C ASP A 48 -4.08 -6.63 -1.14
N GLY A 49 -3.38 -5.57 -1.56
CA GLY A 49 -3.88 -4.66 -2.58
C GLY A 49 -4.07 -5.34 -3.95
N ASP A 50 -3.23 -6.31 -4.32
CA ASP A 50 -3.38 -7.02 -5.58
C ASP A 50 -4.62 -7.91 -5.57
N ASP A 51 -4.91 -8.52 -4.42
CA ASP A 51 -6.09 -9.37 -4.24
C ASP A 51 -7.38 -8.53 -4.28
N VAL A 52 -7.37 -7.33 -3.66
CA VAL A 52 -8.46 -6.35 -3.79
C VAL A 52 -8.72 -5.98 -5.26
N MET A 53 -7.65 -5.76 -6.03
CA MET A 53 -7.77 -5.32 -7.43
C MET A 53 -8.18 -6.44 -8.39
N LYS A 54 -7.80 -7.69 -8.12
CA LYS A 54 -7.90 -8.80 -9.09
C LYS A 54 -8.85 -9.91 -8.68
N GLN A 55 -9.20 -10.01 -7.40
CA GLN A 55 -9.97 -11.12 -6.86
C GLN A 55 -11.23 -10.59 -6.15
N PRO A 56 -12.32 -10.29 -6.89
CA PRO A 56 -13.57 -9.82 -6.28
C PRO A 56 -14.09 -10.71 -5.14
N ALA A 57 -13.82 -12.01 -5.20
CA ALA A 57 -14.15 -12.98 -4.15
C ALA A 57 -13.50 -12.64 -2.79
N VAL A 58 -12.29 -12.08 -2.77
CA VAL A 58 -11.61 -11.67 -1.53
C VAL A 58 -12.36 -10.53 -0.85
N ILE A 59 -12.87 -9.57 -1.62
CA ILE A 59 -13.67 -8.45 -1.07
C ILE A 59 -15.03 -8.93 -0.59
N ARG A 60 -15.71 -9.82 -1.34
CA ARG A 60 -16.96 -10.43 -0.89
C ARG A 60 -16.78 -11.17 0.44
N LYS A 61 -15.73 -11.97 0.57
CA LYS A 61 -15.37 -12.66 1.81
C LYS A 61 -15.05 -11.69 2.95
N LEU A 62 -14.34 -10.59 2.67
CA LEU A 62 -14.08 -9.55 3.65
C LEU A 62 -15.38 -8.92 4.16
N CYS A 63 -16.32 -8.60 3.25
CA CYS A 63 -17.65 -8.09 3.62
C CYS A 63 -18.39 -9.07 4.53
N GLU A 64 -18.41 -10.36 4.20
CA GLU A 64 -19.04 -11.40 5.03
C GLU A 64 -18.42 -11.46 6.43
N ILE A 65 -17.08 -11.45 6.53
CA ILE A 65 -16.37 -11.47 7.82
C ILE A 65 -16.71 -10.23 8.66
N CYS A 66 -16.89 -9.07 8.02
CA CYS A 66 -17.28 -7.83 8.67
C CYS A 66 -18.78 -7.73 8.99
N GLY A 67 -19.60 -8.74 8.63
CA GLY A 67 -21.05 -8.71 8.82
C GLY A 67 -21.78 -7.73 7.89
N MET A 68 -21.19 -7.45 6.73
CA MET A 68 -21.76 -6.61 5.67
C MET A 68 -22.38 -7.47 4.57
N ASP A 69 -23.30 -6.90 3.79
CA ASP A 69 -23.91 -7.55 2.63
C ASP A 69 -22.97 -7.48 1.40
N PRO A 70 -22.49 -8.62 0.86
CA PRO A 70 -21.63 -8.63 -0.33
C PRO A 70 -22.32 -8.14 -1.61
N ASP A 71 -23.65 -8.08 -1.64
CA ASP A 71 -24.39 -7.60 -2.80
C ASP A 71 -24.51 -6.06 -2.83
N GLU A 72 -24.18 -5.39 -1.72
CA GLU A 72 -24.12 -3.93 -1.58
C GLU A 72 -22.71 -3.36 -1.88
N ILE A 73 -21.76 -4.18 -2.36
CA ILE A 73 -20.42 -3.70 -2.72
C ILE A 73 -20.50 -2.75 -3.92
N MET A 74 -20.01 -1.52 -3.73
CA MET A 74 -19.86 -0.54 -4.81
C MET A 74 -18.55 -0.77 -5.57
N TRP A 75 -18.64 -1.29 -6.80
CA TRP A 75 -17.50 -1.48 -7.71
C TRP A 75 -17.20 -0.24 -8.57
N GLU A 76 -18.21 0.61 -8.72
CA GLU A 76 -18.14 1.85 -9.48
C GLU A 76 -18.60 3.01 -8.59
N TRP A 77 -18.05 4.19 -8.85
CA TRP A 77 -18.37 5.42 -8.13
C TRP A 77 -18.29 6.63 -9.06
N GLU A 78 -18.94 7.71 -8.65
CA GLU A 78 -18.81 9.00 -9.34
C GLU A 78 -17.65 9.82 -8.80
N HIS A 79 -17.28 10.87 -9.54
CA HIS A 79 -16.21 11.77 -9.18
C HIS A 79 -16.48 12.43 -7.82
N GLU A 80 -15.54 12.32 -6.88
CA GLU A 80 -15.56 13.08 -5.63
C GLU A 80 -14.94 14.46 -5.81
N GLU A 81 -15.43 15.46 -5.08
CA GLU A 81 -14.78 16.76 -5.04
C GLU A 81 -13.38 16.65 -4.43
N ALA A 82 -12.42 17.34 -5.04
CA ALA A 82 -11.05 17.35 -4.55
C ALA A 82 -10.97 18.00 -3.16
N PRO A 83 -10.32 17.35 -2.17
CA PRO A 83 -10.14 17.95 -0.85
C PRO A 83 -9.38 19.28 -0.94
N GLU A 84 -9.77 20.27 -0.14
CA GLU A 84 -9.05 21.55 -0.04
C GLU A 84 -7.60 21.36 0.42
N ASN A 85 -7.35 20.37 1.28
CA ASN A 85 -6.02 20.06 1.77
C ASN A 85 -5.16 19.47 0.62
N PRO A 86 -4.06 20.13 0.20
CA PRO A 86 -3.27 19.69 -0.96
C PRO A 86 -2.65 18.30 -0.79
N LEU A 87 -2.28 17.94 0.44
CA LEU A 87 -1.71 16.63 0.74
C LEU A 87 -2.77 15.53 0.59
N ALA A 88 -3.97 15.76 1.15
CA ALA A 88 -5.08 14.82 1.01
C ALA A 88 -5.50 14.65 -0.45
N ASN A 89 -5.58 15.75 -1.21
CA ASN A 89 -5.88 15.71 -2.64
C ASN A 89 -4.86 14.85 -3.41
N ARG A 90 -3.57 15.00 -3.11
CA ARG A 90 -2.51 14.21 -3.75
C ARG A 90 -2.66 12.70 -3.50
N PHE A 91 -2.90 12.29 -2.26
CA PHE A 91 -3.08 10.88 -1.90
C PHE A 91 -4.40 10.31 -2.44
N LYS A 92 -5.43 11.13 -2.59
CA LYS A 92 -6.74 10.73 -3.14
C LYS A 92 -6.86 10.89 -4.66
N SER A 93 -5.87 11.46 -5.34
CA SER A 93 -5.94 11.79 -6.77
C SER A 93 -6.38 10.63 -7.67
N THR A 94 -5.98 9.39 -7.37
CA THR A 94 -6.44 8.22 -8.15
C THR A 94 -7.92 7.93 -7.92
N LEU A 95 -8.40 7.99 -6.68
CA LEU A 95 -9.79 7.76 -6.31
C LEU A 95 -10.70 8.82 -6.93
N ILE A 96 -10.31 10.09 -6.77
CA ILE A 96 -11.02 11.25 -7.33
C ILE A 96 -11.15 11.10 -8.84
N ASN A 97 -10.07 10.78 -9.54
CA ASN A 97 -10.07 10.73 -11.01
C ASN A 97 -10.46 9.38 -11.62
N SER A 98 -11.00 8.43 -10.85
CA SER A 98 -11.51 7.16 -11.37
C SER A 98 -13.00 7.00 -11.11
N LYS A 99 -13.63 6.07 -11.84
CA LYS A 99 -15.03 5.65 -11.64
C LYS A 99 -15.16 4.23 -11.09
N GLY A 100 -14.06 3.70 -10.56
CA GLY A 100 -13.94 2.30 -10.19
C GLY A 100 -12.48 1.91 -9.96
N ILE A 101 -12.26 0.62 -9.76
CA ILE A 101 -10.93 0.04 -9.53
C ILE A 101 -10.06 0.21 -10.79
N VAL A 102 -8.90 0.85 -10.63
CA VAL A 102 -7.95 1.10 -11.72
C VAL A 102 -7.01 -0.10 -11.88
N SER A 103 -7.11 -0.78 -13.02
CA SER A 103 -6.25 -1.92 -13.36
C SER A 103 -4.81 -1.49 -13.72
N GLY A 104 -3.86 -2.44 -13.65
CA GLY A 104 -2.46 -2.22 -14.05
C GLY A 104 -1.60 -1.51 -13.00
N LYS A 105 -2.13 -1.28 -11.78
CA LYS A 105 -1.36 -0.77 -10.62
C LYS A 105 -0.91 -1.87 -9.66
N ASP A 106 -1.08 -3.13 -10.06
CA ASP A 106 -0.71 -4.30 -9.28
C ASP A 106 0.78 -4.63 -9.33
N SER A 107 1.20 -5.54 -8.46
CA SER A 107 2.60 -5.90 -8.29
C SER A 107 3.07 -7.11 -9.11
N ALA A 108 2.21 -7.76 -9.90
CA ALA A 108 2.46 -9.12 -10.41
C ALA A 108 3.68 -9.24 -11.34
N ASN A 109 4.15 -8.14 -11.92
CA ASN A 109 5.31 -8.12 -12.82
C ASN A 109 6.41 -7.17 -12.34
N LEU A 110 6.38 -6.74 -11.07
CA LEU A 110 7.40 -5.84 -10.54
C LEU A 110 8.68 -6.61 -10.20
N ASN A 111 9.76 -6.28 -10.88
CA ASN A 111 11.10 -6.70 -10.50
C ASN A 111 11.76 -5.58 -9.69
N VAL A 112 12.14 -5.87 -8.44
CA VAL A 112 12.74 -4.87 -7.54
C VAL A 112 14.03 -4.29 -8.12
N GLU A 113 14.87 -5.08 -8.79
CA GLU A 113 16.12 -4.60 -9.37
C GLU A 113 15.87 -3.65 -10.55
N GLU A 114 14.89 -3.95 -11.40
CA GLU A 114 14.49 -3.06 -12.49
C GLU A 114 13.90 -1.75 -11.96
N GLU A 115 13.08 -1.85 -10.91
CA GLU A 115 12.53 -0.68 -10.23
C GLU A 115 13.63 0.16 -9.58
N CYS A 116 14.65 -0.46 -8.98
CA CYS A 116 15.80 0.27 -8.43
C CYS A 116 16.52 1.11 -9.50
N LYS A 117 16.73 0.57 -10.70
CA LYS A 117 17.31 1.33 -11.82
C LYS A 117 16.47 2.55 -12.19
N LYS A 118 15.14 2.42 -12.17
CA LYS A 118 14.23 3.55 -12.40
C LYS A 118 14.34 4.60 -11.29
N TRP A 119 14.42 4.18 -10.03
CA TRP A 119 14.54 5.12 -8.90
C TRP A 119 15.89 5.85 -8.90
N GLU A 120 16.98 5.18 -9.27
CA GLU A 120 18.29 5.82 -9.43
C GLU A 120 18.30 6.83 -10.58
N ALA A 121 17.64 6.51 -11.70
CA ALA A 121 17.49 7.45 -12.81
C ALA A 121 16.60 8.66 -12.43
N GLU A 122 15.55 8.43 -11.64
CA GLU A 122 14.58 9.46 -11.24
C GLU A 122 15.12 10.37 -10.12
N PHE A 123 15.79 9.81 -9.12
CA PHE A 123 16.17 10.52 -7.89
C PHE A 123 17.69 10.62 -7.65
N GLY A 124 18.50 10.05 -8.54
CA GLY A 124 19.93 9.92 -8.37
C GLY A 124 20.34 8.69 -7.56
N GLN A 125 21.59 8.27 -7.73
CA GLN A 125 22.13 7.03 -7.13
C GLN A 125 22.01 7.00 -5.61
N GLU A 126 22.30 8.10 -4.92
CA GLU A 126 22.26 8.14 -3.46
C GLU A 126 20.83 7.91 -2.92
N VAL A 127 19.85 8.65 -3.45
CA VAL A 127 18.45 8.55 -3.02
C VAL A 127 17.85 7.21 -3.45
N GLY A 128 18.11 6.78 -4.69
CA GLY A 128 17.68 5.48 -5.21
C GLY A 128 18.22 4.31 -4.38
N GLY A 129 19.51 4.32 -4.04
CA GLY A 129 20.12 3.30 -3.19
C GLY A 129 19.52 3.26 -1.78
N ARG A 130 19.20 4.42 -1.20
CA ARG A 130 18.52 4.50 0.10
C ARG A 130 17.07 4.01 0.04
N MET A 131 16.37 4.24 -1.07
CA MET A 131 15.03 3.67 -1.28
C MET A 131 15.09 2.15 -1.36
N LYS A 132 16.06 1.60 -2.12
CA LYS A 132 16.30 0.15 -2.21
C LYS A 132 16.52 -0.47 -0.83
N ALA A 133 17.43 0.09 -0.04
CA ALA A 133 17.71 -0.41 1.30
C ALA A 133 16.46 -0.46 2.20
N LYS A 134 15.59 0.56 2.13
CA LYS A 134 14.34 0.58 2.90
C LYS A 134 13.32 -0.45 2.41
N VAL A 135 13.22 -0.66 1.09
CA VAL A 135 12.38 -1.73 0.53
C VAL A 135 12.89 -3.09 1.03
N GLU A 136 14.17 -3.38 0.88
CA GLU A 136 14.79 -4.64 1.32
C GLU A 136 14.61 -4.89 2.82
N MET A 137 14.76 -3.86 3.66
CA MET A 137 14.49 -3.97 5.10
C MET A 137 13.03 -4.36 5.41
N SER A 138 12.09 -3.90 4.59
CA SER A 138 10.65 -4.14 4.79
C SER A 138 10.17 -5.46 4.18
N MET A 139 10.90 -6.04 3.22
CA MET A 139 10.49 -7.24 2.47
C MET A 139 10.18 -8.46 3.35
N PRO A 140 11.01 -8.83 4.36
CA PRO A 140 10.71 -10.00 5.19
C PRO A 140 9.38 -9.87 5.96
N TYR A 141 9.00 -8.65 6.32
CA TYR A 141 7.72 -8.40 7.01
C TYR A 141 6.55 -8.39 6.02
N TYR A 142 6.75 -7.86 4.81
CA TYR A 142 5.78 -7.96 3.73
C TYR A 142 5.45 -9.43 3.42
N GLU A 143 6.45 -10.28 3.25
CA GLU A 143 6.26 -11.71 2.94
C GLU A 143 5.47 -12.42 4.03
N LYS A 144 5.82 -12.19 5.32
CA LYS A 144 5.06 -12.74 6.45
C LYS A 144 3.59 -12.31 6.46
N LEU A 145 3.31 -11.03 6.21
CA LEU A 145 1.94 -10.52 6.12
C LEU A 145 1.21 -11.13 4.92
N ARG A 146 1.87 -11.16 3.75
CA ARG A 146 1.32 -11.70 2.52
C ARG A 146 0.97 -13.18 2.61
N GLU A 147 1.77 -13.98 3.30
CA GLU A 147 1.46 -15.40 3.59
C GLU A 147 0.18 -15.58 4.40
N ARG A 148 -0.20 -14.57 5.20
CA ARG A 148 -1.37 -14.58 6.09
C ARG A 148 -2.55 -13.78 5.56
N ARG A 149 -2.45 -13.29 4.33
CA ARG A 149 -3.51 -12.51 3.70
C ARG A 149 -4.78 -13.34 3.54
N LEU A 150 -5.90 -12.65 3.54
CA LEU A 150 -7.18 -13.22 3.18
C LEU A 150 -7.11 -13.70 1.73
N GLN A 151 -7.39 -14.98 1.53
CA GLN A 151 -7.52 -15.61 0.21
C GLN A 151 -8.99 -15.97 0.00
N ALA A 152 -9.45 -16.00 -1.25
CA ALA A 152 -10.80 -16.45 -1.61
C ALA A 152 -11.09 -17.84 -1.03
#